data_AF-R7SDA6-F1
#
_entry.id   AF-R7SDA6-F1
#
_cell.length_a   1.000
_cell.length_b   1.000
_cell.length_c   1.000
_cell.angle_alpha   90.00
_cell.angle_beta   90.00
_cell.angle_gamma   90.00
#
_symmetry.space_group_name_H-M   'P 1'
#
loop_
_entity.id
_entity.type
_entity.pdbx_description
1 polymer ?
#
loop_
_entity_poly.entity_id
_entity_poly.type
_entity_poly.pdbx_seq_one_letter_code
_entity_poly.pdbx_strand_id
1 'polypeptide(L)' 'EKFVSANGLRKCFHTGGNSSIRVHCRQHYALYKSRCEENKIPLSDRAIPRELLKKQQTAEAEAK' A
#
# COMPACT_ATOMS: atom_id res chain seq x y z
N GLU A 1 -27.03 -10.15 -10.83
CA GLU A 1 -26.17 -10.17 -12.04
C GLU A 1 -26.31 -8.96 -12.99
N LYS A 2 -27.36 -8.13 -12.90
CA LYS A 2 -27.58 -6.98 -13.81
C LYS A 2 -26.48 -5.91 -13.85
N PHE A 3 -25.80 -5.65 -12.72
CA PHE A 3 -24.79 -4.60 -12.62
C PHE A 3 -23.50 -4.94 -13.39
N VAL A 4 -23.06 -6.20 -13.34
CA VAL A 4 -21.84 -6.70 -14.02
C VAL A 4 -22.01 -6.65 -15.54
N SER A 5 -23.19 -7.02 -16.03
CA SER A 5 -23.55 -6.97 -17.46
C SER A 5 -23.57 -5.54 -18.00
N ALA A 6 -24.05 -4.57 -17.22
CA ALA A 6 -24.18 -3.18 -17.65
C ALA A 6 -22.87 -2.36 -17.55
N ASN A 7 -21.97 -2.69 -16.62
CA ASN A 7 -20.80 -1.87 -16.29
C ASN A 7 -19.44 -2.54 -16.53
N GLY A 8 -19.44 -3.84 -16.82
CA GLY A 8 -18.23 -4.65 -16.96
C GLY A 8 -17.53 -4.94 -15.63
N LEU A 9 -16.69 -5.98 -15.63
CA LEU A 9 -15.95 -6.46 -14.45
C LEU A 9 -15.01 -5.40 -13.84
N ARG A 10 -14.58 -4.41 -14.64
CA ARG A 10 -13.72 -3.30 -14.18
C ARG A 10 -14.37 -2.39 -13.14
N LYS A 11 -15.70 -2.23 -13.17
CA LYS A 11 -16.45 -1.37 -12.23
C LYS A 11 -17.07 -2.16 -11.07
N CYS A 12 -16.99 -3.49 -11.10
CA CYS A 12 -17.52 -4.33 -10.03
C CYS A 12 -16.69 -4.19 -8.74
N PHE A 13 -15.41 -3.84 -8.86
CA PHE A 13 -14.53 -3.47 -7.76
C PHE A 13 -14.51 -1.95 -7.53
N HIS A 14 -15.68 -1.31 -7.45
CA HIS A 14 -15.78 0.07 -6.96
C HIS A 14 -15.49 0.20 -5.45
N THR A 15 -14.87 -0.81 -4.83
CA THR A 15 -14.22 -0.75 -3.54
C THR A 15 -12.83 -0.14 -3.68
N GLY A 16 -12.77 1.14 -4.04
CA GLY A 16 -11.54 1.96 -4.05
C GLY A 16 -10.38 1.37 -4.86
N GLY A 17 -10.14 1.87 -6.08
CA GLY A 17 -9.04 1.41 -6.92
C GLY A 17 -7.69 1.37 -6.18
N ASN A 18 -6.70 0.63 -6.70
CA ASN A 18 -5.40 0.34 -6.05
C ASN A 18 -4.73 1.53 -5.31
N SER A 19 -5.00 2.77 -5.72
CA SER A 19 -4.60 3.98 -5.00
C SER A 19 -5.20 4.11 -3.60
N SER A 20 -6.50 3.84 -3.41
CA SER A 20 -7.18 3.90 -2.11
C SER A 20 -6.63 2.87 -1.13
N ILE A 21 -6.42 1.62 -1.59
CA ILE A 21 -5.78 0.56 -0.78
C ILE A 21 -4.36 0.99 -0.38
N ARG A 22 -3.58 1.56 -1.32
CA ARG A 22 -2.22 2.06 -1.01
C ARG A 22 -2.22 3.16 0.04
N VAL A 23 -3.19 4.09 0.01
CA VAL A 23 -3.31 5.14 1.04
C VAL A 23 -3.66 4.51 2.39
N HIS A 24 -4.58 3.56 2.42
CA HIS A 24 -4.95 2.86 3.64
C HIS A 24 -3.78 2.06 4.26
N CYS A 25 -3.01 1.34 3.44
CA CYS A 25 -1.80 0.66 3.91
C CYS A 25 -0.75 1.62 4.46
N ARG A 26 -0.62 2.83 3.90
CA ARG A 26 0.29 3.86 4.43
C ARG A 26 -0.20 4.41 5.77
N GLN A 27 -1.51 4.64 5.93
CA GLN A 27 -2.10 5.08 7.20
C GLN A 27 -1.89 4.05 8.31
N HIS A 28 -1.96 2.76 7.98
CA HIS A 28 -1.75 1.65 8.92
C HIS A 28 -0.45 0.89 8.66
N TYR A 29 0.64 1.62 8.37
CA TYR A 29 1.91 1.00 7.96
C TYR A 29 2.49 0.03 9.00
N ALA A 30 2.34 0.31 10.30
CA ALA A 30 2.80 -0.58 11.35
C ALA A 30 2.14 -1.97 11.26
N LEU A 31 0.81 -2.01 11.10
CA LEU A 31 0.06 -3.26 10.94
C LEU A 31 0.41 -3.96 9.63
N TYR A 32 0.61 -3.20 8.55
CA TYR A 32 1.05 -3.74 7.27
C TYR A 32 2.44 -4.40 7.38
N LYS A 33 3.39 -3.73 8.04
CA LYS A 33 4.76 -4.23 8.24
C LYS A 33 4.76 -5.53 9.05
N SER A 34 4.08 -5.56 10.20
CA SER A 34 3.99 -6.77 11.03
C SER A 34 3.41 -7.95 10.25
N ARG A 35 2.33 -7.74 9.50
CA ARG A 35 1.74 -8.80 8.67
C ARG A 35 2.67 -9.26 7.54
N CYS A 36 3.44 -8.36 6.93
CA CYS A 36 4.43 -8.73 5.93
C CYS A 36 5.56 -9.57 6.55
N GLU A 37 6.04 -9.22 7.74
CA GLU A 37 7.06 -9.97 8.47
C GLU A 37 6.55 -11.38 8.87
N GLU A 38 5.32 -11.46 9.39
CA GLU A 38 4.66 -12.74 9.75
C GLU A 38 4.51 -13.67 8.54
N ASN A 39 4.14 -13.11 7.39
CA ASN A 39 3.93 -13.89 6.16
C ASN A 39 5.20 -14.03 5.30
N LYS A 40 6.36 -13.53 5.75
CA LYS A 40 7.62 -13.49 4.99
C LYS A 40 7.46 -12.88 3.58
N ILE A 41 6.61 -11.87 3.46
CA ILE A 41 6.36 -11.16 2.20
C ILE A 41 7.28 -9.93 2.15
N PRO A 42 8.01 -9.71 1.03
CA PRO A 42 8.81 -8.51 0.89
C PRO A 42 7.90 -7.27 0.93
N LEU A 43 8.27 -6.28 1.76
CA LEU A 43 7.54 -5.02 1.83
C LEU A 43 7.62 -4.31 0.47
N SER A 44 6.46 -3.85 -0.01
CA SER A 44 6.43 -3.05 -1.24
C SER A 44 6.80 -1.59 -0.95
N ASP A 45 7.76 -1.04 -1.68
CA ASP A 45 8.17 0.38 -1.59
C ASP A 45 6.99 1.34 -1.77
N ARG A 46 5.99 0.94 -2.58
CA ARG A 46 4.81 1.76 -2.86
C ARG A 46 3.90 1.91 -1.64
N ALA A 47 3.94 0.97 -0.70
CA ALA A 47 3.13 0.97 0.52
C ALA A 47 3.82 1.70 1.69
N ILE A 48 5.10 2.07 1.54
CA ILE A 48 5.85 2.78 2.57
C ILE A 48 5.37 4.25 2.65
N PRO A 49 5.04 4.77 3.84
CA PRO A 49 4.78 6.18 4.06
C PRO A 49 5.98 7.04 3.67
N ARG A 50 5.72 8.13 2.94
CA ARG A 50 6.78 9.03 2.47
C ARG A 50 7.63 9.61 3.60
N GLU A 51 7.07 9.80 4.79
CA GLU A 51 7.81 10.32 5.94
C GLU A 51 8.88 9.34 6.43
N LEU A 52 8.58 8.04 6.44
CA LEU A 52 9.54 7.00 6.76
C LEU A 52 10.59 6.86 5.66
N LEU A 53 10.16 6.97 4.40
CA LEU A 53 11.05 6.93 3.24
C LEU A 53 12.04 8.10 3.25
N LYS A 54 11.60 9.30 3.63
CA LYS A 54 12.47 10.46 3.84
C LYS A 54 13.43 10.25 5.01
N LYS A 55 12.95 9.72 6.15
CA LYS A 55 13.79 9.44 7.33
C LYS A 55 14.89 8.41 7.04
N GLN A 56 14.58 7.37 6.26
CA GLN A 56 15.57 6.38 5.83
C GLN A 56 16.62 7.01 4.92
N GLN A 57 16.21 7.84 3.95
CA GLN A 57 17.14 8.52 3.06
C GLN A 57 18.03 9.53 3.79
N THR A 58 17.51 10.25 4.80
CA THR A 58 18.33 11.16 5.60
C THR A 58 19.31 10.42 6.50
N ALA A 59 18.90 9.29 7.11
CA ALA A 59 19.80 8.46 7.91
C ALA A 59 20.89 7.80 7.06
N GLU A 60 20.55 7.39 5.84
CA GLU A 60 21.51 6.82 4.88
C GLU A 60 22.46 7.89 4.31
N ALA A 61 22.01 9.15 4.22
CA ALA A 61 22.83 10.29 3.80
C ALA A 61 23.76 10.80 4.91
N GLU A 62 23.37 10.72 6.20
CA GLU A 62 24.23 11.07 7.34
C GLU A 62 25.28 10.00 7.67
N ALA A 63 25.05 8.75 7.25
CA ALA A 63 25.99 7.66 7.44
C ALA A 63 27.08 7.59 6.34
N LYS A 64 27.04 8.49 5.35
CA LYS A 64 27.96 8.54 4.20
C LYS A 64 28.88 9.74 4.28
#